data_AF-A0AAW7IKV2-F1
#
_entry.id   AF-A0AAW7IKV2-F1
#
_cell.length_a   1.000
_cell.length_b   1.000
_cell.length_c   1.000
_cell.angle_alpha   90.00
_cell.angle_beta   90.00
_cell.angle_gamma   90.00
#
_symmetry.space_group_name_H-M   'P 1'
#
loop_
_entity.id
_entity.type
_entity.pdbx_description
1 polymer ?
#
loop_
_entity_poly.entity_id
_entity_poly.type
_entity_poly.pdbx_seq_one_letter_code
_entity_poly.pdbx_strand_id
1 'polypeptide(L)'
;MSESSATREILIRLPQNFLSELDGYASEENVNRSEFIYRATKMYLRERKKKEFRESMKRGYIEMAAINLTIASEAFQAEFEAGHCVERLVSGG
;
A
#
# COMPACT_ATOMS: atom_id res chain seq x y z
N MET A 1 36.55 -6.87 9.85
CA MET A 1 35.14 -6.62 10.21
C MET A 1 34.32 -7.53 9.32
N SER A 2 34.00 -8.75 9.78
CA SER A 2 33.30 -9.74 8.94
C SER A 2 31.88 -9.27 8.67
N GLU A 3 31.51 -9.15 7.39
CA GLU A 3 30.14 -8.92 6.95
C GLU A 3 29.25 -10.00 7.57
N SER A 4 28.31 -9.58 8.42
CA SER A 4 27.31 -10.48 8.97
C SER A 4 26.35 -10.86 7.85
N SER A 5 26.23 -12.16 7.57
CA SER A 5 25.33 -12.75 6.59
C SER A 5 23.96 -12.04 6.55
N ALA A 6 23.52 -11.61 5.37
CA ALA A 6 22.27 -10.87 5.14
C ALA A 6 20.98 -11.70 5.39
N THR A 7 21.11 -12.89 5.98
CA THR A 7 19.99 -13.79 6.26
C THR A 7 20.08 -14.35 7.68
N ARG A 8 18.93 -14.53 8.32
CA ARG A 8 18.82 -15.12 9.65
C ARG A 8 17.83 -16.28 9.62
N GLU A 9 18.28 -17.44 10.08
CA GLU A 9 17.42 -18.62 10.21
C GLU A 9 16.52 -18.51 11.44
N ILE A 10 15.31 -19.06 11.32
CA ILE A 10 14.34 -19.14 12.40
C ILE A 10 13.80 -20.56 12.49
N LEU A 11 13.61 -21.07 13.70
CA LEU A 11 12.93 -22.34 13.96
C LEU A 11 11.48 -22.04 14.33
N ILE A 12 10.54 -22.66 13.62
CA ILE A 12 9.10 -22.54 13.90
C ILE A 12 8.48 -23.92 14.14
N ARG A 13 7.43 -23.96 14.95
CA ARG A 13 6.63 -25.17 15.19
C ARG A 13 5.25 -24.95 14.57
N LEU A 14 4.84 -25.85 13.70
CA LEU A 14 3.56 -25.80 13.00
C LEU A 14 2.80 -27.11 13.21
N PRO A 15 1.45 -27.09 13.19
CA PRO A 15 0.66 -28.31 13.25
C PRO A 15 0.96 -29.25 12.08
N GLN A 16 1.00 -30.56 12.35
CA GLN A 16 1.36 -31.56 11.33
C GLN A 16 0.41 -31.55 10.13
N ASN A 17 -0.90 -31.39 10.39
CA ASN A 17 -1.92 -31.31 9.35
C ASN A 17 -1.70 -30.10 8.42
N PHE A 18 -1.28 -28.96 8.98
CA PHE A 18 -0.97 -27.77 8.20
C PHE A 18 0.28 -27.97 7.33
N LEU A 19 1.31 -28.66 7.85
CA LEU A 19 2.49 -29.01 7.05
C LEU A 19 2.13 -29.91 5.86
N SER A 20 1.26 -30.90 6.07
CA SER A 20 0.79 -31.78 4.99
C SER A 20 -0.01 -31.05 3.92
N GLU A 21 -0.85 -30.09 4.31
CA GLU A 21 -1.56 -29.23 3.36
C GLU A 21 -0.58 -28.34 2.57
N LEU A 22 0.38 -27.73 3.27
CA LEU A 22 1.43 -26.91 2.66
C LEU A 22 2.26 -27.70 1.66
N ASP A 23 2.59 -28.95 1.97
CA ASP A 23 3.31 -29.84 1.04
C ASP A 23 2.55 -30.08 -0.25
N GLY A 24 1.21 -30.18 -0.20
CA GLY A 24 0.38 -30.30 -1.39
C GLY A 24 0.57 -29.11 -2.33
N TYR A 25 0.43 -27.89 -1.81
CA TYR A 25 0.60 -26.66 -2.58
C TYR A 25 2.05 -26.44 -3.04
N ALA A 26 3.03 -26.71 -2.18
CA ALA A 26 4.44 -26.59 -2.53
C ALA A 26 4.83 -27.55 -3.66
N SER A 27 4.26 -28.76 -3.67
CA SER A 27 4.47 -29.73 -4.76
C SER A 27 3.81 -29.29 -6.07
N GLU A 28 2.59 -28.75 -6.01
CA GLU A 28 1.88 -28.22 -7.17
C GLU A 28 2.64 -27.05 -7.83
N GLU A 29 3.20 -26.14 -7.01
CA GLU A 29 4.00 -25.01 -7.46
C GLU A 29 5.48 -25.36 -7.76
N ASN A 30 5.89 -26.62 -7.54
CA ASN A 30 7.27 -27.10 -7.67
C ASN A 30 8.29 -26.27 -6.88
N VAL A 31 7.95 -25.93 -5.63
CA VAL A 31 8.79 -25.18 -4.69
C VAL A 31 8.99 -25.95 -3.38
N ASN A 32 10.02 -25.61 -2.62
CA ASN A 32 10.22 -26.17 -1.28
C ASN A 32 9.44 -25.39 -0.21
N ARG A 33 9.28 -26.01 0.97
CA ARG A 33 8.56 -25.40 2.12
C ARG A 33 9.11 -24.04 2.51
N SER A 34 10.43 -23.87 2.53
CA SER A 34 11.07 -22.61 2.96
C SER A 34 10.73 -21.48 2.01
N GLU A 35 10.80 -21.72 0.69
CA GLU A 35 10.43 -20.75 -0.34
C GLU A 35 8.94 -20.41 -0.28
N PHE A 36 8.08 -21.43 -0.11
CA PHE A 36 6.65 -21.23 0.04
C PHE A 36 6.31 -20.34 1.25
N ILE A 37 6.86 -20.67 2.42
CA ILE A 37 6.69 -19.90 3.66
C ILE A 37 7.25 -18.49 3.51
N TYR A 38 8.40 -18.33 2.85
CA TYR A 38 8.99 -17.03 2.58
C TYR A 38 8.08 -16.15 1.71
N ARG A 39 7.55 -16.69 0.61
CA ARG A 39 6.61 -15.99 -0.28
C ARG A 39 5.34 -15.59 0.45
N ALA A 40 4.73 -16.53 1.19
CA ALA A 40 3.53 -16.28 1.98
C ALA A 40 3.76 -15.17 3.02
N THR A 41 4.89 -15.23 3.74
CA THR A 41 5.27 -14.22 4.74
C THR A 41 5.50 -12.85 4.09
N LYS A 42 6.21 -12.81 2.96
CA LYS A 42 6.46 -11.57 2.21
C LYS A 42 5.17 -10.93 1.73
N MET A 43 4.24 -11.74 1.22
CA MET A 43 2.91 -11.28 0.82
C MET A 43 2.13 -10.71 2.01
N TYR A 44 2.08 -11.45 3.12
CA TYR A 44 1.40 -11.02 4.34
C TYR A 44 1.91 -9.66 4.84
N LEU A 45 3.24 -9.48 4.90
CA LEU A 45 3.86 -8.22 5.31
C LEU A 45 3.52 -7.07 4.35
N ARG A 46 3.49 -7.32 3.03
CA ARG A 46 3.13 -6.31 2.04
C ARG A 46 1.68 -5.84 2.21
N GLU A 47 0.74 -6.77 2.34
CA GLU A 47 -0.68 -6.42 2.51
C GLU A 47 -0.94 -5.71 3.84
N ARG A 48 -0.23 -6.11 4.91
CA ARG A 48 -0.31 -5.41 6.21
C ARG A 48 0.18 -3.95 6.11
N LYS A 49 1.34 -3.72 5.50
CA LYS A 49 1.87 -2.36 5.27
C LYS A 49 0.92 -1.52 4.41
N LYS A 50 0.32 -2.12 3.37
CA LYS A 50 -0.66 -1.44 2.51
C LYS A 50 -1.90 -1.00 3.29
N LYS A 51 -2.39 -1.84 4.21
CA LYS A 51 -3.51 -1.50 5.09
C LYS A 51 -3.14 -0.36 6.04
N GLU A 52 -2.00 -0.45 6.70
CA GLU A 52 -1.50 0.60 7.62
C GLU A 52 -1.33 1.94 6.89
N PHE A 53 -0.77 1.93 5.68
CA PHE A 53 -0.63 3.12 4.85
C PHE A 53 -1.99 3.76 4.51
N ARG A 54 -2.98 2.95 4.10
CA ARG A 54 -4.34 3.45 3.81
C ARG A 54 -5.01 4.08 5.02
N GLU A 55 -4.89 3.46 6.19
CA GLU A 55 -5.45 4.03 7.42
C GLU A 55 -4.74 5.33 7.83
N SER A 56 -3.41 5.39 7.64
CA SER A 56 -2.66 6.62 7.88
C SER A 56 -3.08 7.74 6.93
N MET A 57 -3.25 7.45 5.64
CA MET A 57 -3.74 8.42 4.65
C MET A 57 -5.14 8.92 5.01
N LYS A 58 -6.06 8.01 5.36
CA LYS A 58 -7.42 8.37 5.76
C LYS A 58 -7.42 9.31 6.97
N ARG A 59 -6.61 9.00 8.00
CA ARG A 59 -6.48 9.87 9.17
C ARG A 59 -5.94 11.25 8.81
N GLY A 60 -4.87 11.32 8.03
CA GLY A 60 -4.31 12.60 7.58
C GLY A 60 -5.32 13.45 6.81
N TYR A 61 -6.14 12.84 5.93
CA TYR A 61 -7.20 13.57 5.24
C TYR A 61 -8.29 14.09 6.17
N ILE A 62 -8.68 13.32 7.18
CA ILE A 62 -9.68 13.75 8.18
C ILE A 62 -9.11 14.89 9.04
N GLU A 63 -7.86 14.76 9.51
CA GLU A 63 -7.18 15.76 10.32
C GLU A 63 -7.04 17.10 9.57
N MET A 64 -6.75 17.05 8.27
CA MET A 64 -6.60 18.24 7.42
C MET A 64 -7.90 18.71 6.78
N ALA A 65 -9.04 18.05 7.01
CA ALA A 65 -10.28 18.32 6.29
C ALA A 65 -10.71 19.79 6.37
N ALA A 66 -10.62 20.40 7.55
CA ALA A 66 -10.99 21.80 7.76
C ALA A 66 -10.07 22.76 6.98
N ILE A 67 -8.75 22.56 7.04
CA ILE A 67 -7.77 23.39 6.34
C ILE A 67 -7.95 23.27 4.82
N ASN A 68 -8.07 22.03 4.33
CA ASN A 68 -8.28 21.77 2.90
C ASN A 68 -9.58 22.39 2.39
N LEU A 69 -10.65 22.36 3.19
CA LEU A 69 -11.92 23.00 2.85
C LEU A 69 -11.79 24.52 2.77
N THR A 70 -11.10 25.13 3.74
CA THR A 70 -10.87 26.58 3.74
C THR A 70 -10.11 27.02 2.50
N ILE A 71 -8.97 26.36 2.20
CA ILE A 71 -8.15 26.68 1.02
C ILE A 71 -8.96 26.52 -0.28
N ALA A 72 -9.73 25.43 -0.40
CA ALA A 72 -10.57 25.21 -1.58
C ALA A 72 -11.64 26.30 -1.72
N SER A 73 -12.22 26.74 -0.61
CA SER A 73 -13.24 27.81 -0.62
C SER A 73 -12.64 29.16 -1.00
N GLU A 74 -11.44 29.47 -0.51
CA GLU A 74 -10.70 30.70 -0.85
C GLU A 74 -10.29 30.73 -2.33
N ALA A 75 -9.90 29.58 -2.91
CA ALA A 75 -9.48 29.48 -4.30
C ALA A 75 -10.65 29.47 -5.30
N PHE A 76 -11.86 29.12 -4.85
CA PHE A 76 -13.02 28.84 -5.71
C PHE A 76 -13.34 29.97 -6.69
N GLN A 77 -13.34 31.22 -6.22
CA GLN A 77 -13.67 32.37 -7.06
C GLN A 77 -12.59 32.62 -8.14
N ALA A 78 -11.32 32.50 -7.76
CA ALA A 78 -10.21 32.66 -8.71
C ALA A 78 -10.25 31.58 -9.80
N GLU A 79 -10.59 30.34 -9.44
CA GLU A 79 -10.78 29.24 -10.40
C GLU A 79 -11.94 29.52 -11.37
N PHE A 80 -13.07 30.02 -10.86
CA PHE A 80 -14.24 30.38 -11.68
C PHE A 80 -13.91 31.50 -12.68
N GLU A 81 -13.26 32.57 -12.23
CA GLU A 81 -12.86 33.69 -13.07
C GLU A 81 -11.85 33.26 -14.15
N ALA A 82 -10.89 32.40 -13.79
CA ALA A 82 -9.92 31.83 -14.72
C ALA A 82 -10.60 30.98 -15.80
N GLY A 83 -11.53 30.10 -15.41
CA GLY A 83 -12.31 29.29 -16.35
C GLY A 83 -13.08 30.13 -17.36
N HIS A 84 -13.81 31.15 -16.86
CA HIS A 84 -14.55 32.07 -17.73
C HIS A 84 -13.64 32.89 -18.66
N CYS A 85 -12.47 33.33 -18.18
CA CYS A 85 -11.50 34.01 -19.02
C CYS A 85 -11.05 33.13 -20.18
N VAL A 86 -10.75 31.84 -19.92
CA VAL A 86 -10.34 30.89 -20.96
C VAL A 86 -11.46 30.67 -21.99
N GLU A 87 -12.70 30.47 -21.55
CA GLU A 87 -13.84 30.31 -22.46
C GLU A 87 -14.03 31.53 -23.36
N ARG A 88 -13.95 32.75 -22.80
CA ARG A 88 -14.05 33.99 -23.58
C ARG A 88 -12.95 34.13 -24.62
N LEU A 89 -11.72 33.77 -24.26
CA LEU A 89 -10.57 33.85 -25.18
C LEU A 89 -10.71 32.90 -26.36
N VAL A 90 -11.23 31.70 -26.14
CA VAL A 90 -11.38 30.67 -27.19
C VAL A 90 -12.64 30.88 -28.03
N SER A 91 -13.67 31.53 -27.49
CA SER A 91 -14.93 31.82 -28.20
C SER A 91 -14.85 33.01 -29.16
N GLY A 92 -13.71 33.73 -29.19
CA GLY A 92 -13.49 34.82 -30.15
C GLY A 92 -14.10 36.17 -29.80
N GLY A 93 -14.60 36.37 -28.57
CA GLY A 93 -15.10 37.67 -28.09
C GLY A 93 -16.43 38.12 -28.67
#